data_AF-A0A442AYM4-F1
#
_entry.id   AF-A0A442AYM4-F1
#
_cell.length_a   1.000
_cell.length_b   1.000
_cell.length_c   1.000
_cell.angle_alpha   90.00
_cell.angle_beta   90.00
_cell.angle_gamma   90.00
#
_symmetry.space_group_name_H-M   'P 1'
#
loop_
_entity.id
_entity.type
_entity.pdbx_description
1 polymer ?
#
loop_
_entity_poly.entity_id
_entity_poly.type
_entity_poly.pdbx_seq_one_letter_code
_entity_poly.pdbx_strand_id
1 'polypeptide(L)' 'MKAEIIFQIASAIFAALAAFFWLLSSLIRIPDIMDAPFTGRGSLTDIMRRQSQLSAIAAGFASASAAAQVFAIIASQISN' A
#
# COMPACT_ATOMS: atom_id res chain seq x y z
N MET A 1 9.73 -26.50 -5.22
CA MET A 1 8.80 -26.00 -6.27
C MET A 1 7.43 -25.56 -5.77
N LYS A 2 6.56 -26.41 -5.18
CA LYS A 2 5.18 -25.98 -4.83
C LYS A 2 5.10 -24.83 -3.81
N ALA A 3 5.95 -24.83 -2.79
CA ALA A 3 5.95 -23.79 -1.74
C ALA A 3 6.40 -22.41 -2.27
N GLU A 4 7.38 -22.37 -3.15
CA GLU A 4 7.90 -21.14 -3.76
C GLU A 4 6.82 -20.41 -4.58
N ILE A 5 6.06 -21.15 -5.39
CA ILE A 5 4.96 -20.61 -6.18
C ILE A 5 3.89 -19.99 -5.27
N ILE A 6 3.59 -20.62 -4.14
CA ILE A 6 2.62 -20.09 -3.16
C ILE A 6 3.11 -18.74 -2.59
N PHE A 7 4.38 -18.62 -2.23
CA PHE A 7 4.95 -17.35 -1.73
C PHE A 7 5.03 -16.26 -2.79
N GLN A 8 5.32 -16.60 -4.06
CA GLN A 8 5.30 -15.64 -5.15
C GLN A 8 3.87 -15.12 -5.44
N ILE A 9 2.88 -16.01 -5.47
CA ILE A 9 1.46 -15.62 -5.64
C ILE A 9 1.01 -14.74 -4.47
N ALA A 10 1.35 -15.12 -3.23
CA ALA A 10 1.03 -14.33 -2.05
C ALA A 10 1.67 -12.94 -2.14
N SER A 11 2.96 -12.83 -2.48
CA SER A 11 3.63 -11.55 -2.69
C SER A 11 2.95 -10.69 -3.77
N ALA A 12 2.59 -11.27 -4.92
CA ALA A 12 1.91 -10.55 -5.98
C ALA A 12 0.57 -9.96 -5.51
N ILE A 13 -0.20 -10.70 -4.72
CA ILE A 13 -1.47 -10.23 -4.13
C ILE A 13 -1.22 -9.07 -3.15
N PHE A 14 -0.25 -9.22 -2.24
CA PHE A 14 0.10 -8.18 -1.28
C PHE A 14 0.61 -6.90 -1.96
N ALA A 15 1.43 -7.03 -3.02
CA ALA A 15 1.90 -5.91 -3.83
C ALA A 15 0.75 -5.23 -4.59
N ALA A 16 -0.17 -5.98 -5.17
CA ALA A 16 -1.35 -5.44 -5.84
C ALA A 16 -2.26 -4.68 -4.87
N LEU A 17 -2.46 -5.20 -3.66
CA LEU A 17 -3.20 -4.51 -2.60
C LEU A 17 -2.49 -3.22 -2.17
N ALA A 18 -1.17 -3.25 -1.97
CA ALA A 18 -0.41 -2.05 -1.65
C ALA A 18 -0.55 -0.97 -2.74
N ALA A 19 -0.43 -1.35 -4.01
CA ALA A 19 -0.62 -0.46 -5.15
C ALA A 19 -2.04 0.11 -5.21
N PHE A 20 -3.07 -0.70 -4.92
CA PHE A 20 -4.46 -0.25 -4.86
C PHE A 20 -4.67 0.79 -3.75
N PHE A 21 -4.12 0.58 -2.56
CA PHE A 21 -4.22 1.54 -1.46
C PHE A 21 -3.43 2.82 -1.72
N TRP A 22 -2.28 2.76 -2.39
CA TRP A 22 -1.57 3.95 -2.86
C TRP A 22 -2.34 4.70 -3.95
N LEU A 23 -2.98 4.00 -4.88
CA LEU A 23 -3.85 4.61 -5.89
C LEU A 23 -5.07 5.28 -5.25
N LEU A 24 -5.71 4.64 -4.27
CA LEU A 24 -6.77 5.26 -3.47
C LEU A 24 -6.28 6.49 -2.72
N SER A 25 -5.09 6.42 -2.11
CA SER A 25 -4.48 7.54 -1.41
C SER A 25 -4.18 8.72 -2.34
N SER A 26 -3.73 8.46 -3.58
CA SER A 26 -3.50 9.52 -4.58
C SER A 26 -4.80 10.06 -5.20
N LEU A 27 -5.86 9.25 -5.26
CA LEU A 27 -7.20 9.64 -5.69
C LEU A 27 -7.96 10.46 -4.64
N ILE A 28 -7.55 10.43 -3.35
CA ILE A 28 -7.89 11.47 -2.38
C ILE A 28 -7.09 12.72 -2.75
N ARG A 29 -7.42 13.26 -3.92
CA ARG A 29 -6.92 14.55 -4.39
C ARG A 29 -7.49 15.59 -3.44
N ILE A 30 -6.61 16.44 -2.92
CA ILE A 30 -6.99 17.71 -2.32
C ILE A 30 -7.97 18.34 -3.31
N PRO A 31 -9.24 18.57 -2.94
CA PRO A 31 -10.19 19.13 -3.89
C PRO A 31 -9.61 20.46 -4.38
N ASP A 32 -9.74 20.77 -5.67
CA ASP A 32 -9.38 22.05 -6.32
C ASP A 32 -10.18 23.25 -5.76
N ILE A 33 -10.60 23.20 -4.50
CA ILE A 33 -11.30 24.24 -3.75
C ILE A 33 -10.27 25.22 -3.13
N MET A 34 -9.03 25.27 -3.62
CA MET A 34 -8.12 26.38 -3.28
C MET A 34 -8.60 27.75 -3.80
N ASP A 35 -9.75 27.82 -4.50
CA ASP A 35 -10.45 29.09 -4.79
C ASP A 35 -11.54 29.45 -3.75
N ALA A 36 -11.81 28.63 -2.73
CA ALA A 36 -12.69 29.04 -1.63
C ALA A 36 -11.86 29.31 -0.36
N PRO A 37 -11.93 30.52 0.21
CA PRO A 37 -11.11 30.88 1.36
C PRO A 37 -11.42 29.96 2.55
N PHE A 38 -10.35 29.40 3.08
CA PHE A 38 -10.18 28.75 4.39
C PHE A 38 -11.15 29.25 5.47
N THR A 39 -12.37 28.69 5.51
CA THR A 39 -13.37 29.00 6.55
C THR A 39 -13.77 27.79 7.38
N GLY A 40 -13.22 26.60 7.11
CA GLY A 40 -13.45 25.39 7.91
C GLY A 40 -12.19 24.88 8.61
N ARG A 41 -12.01 25.20 9.90
CA ARG A 41 -11.11 24.45 10.81
C ARG A 41 -11.65 23.01 10.91
N GLY A 42 -11.21 22.12 10.02
CA GLY A 42 -11.57 20.70 10.09
C GLY A 42 -11.24 19.89 8.84
N SER A 43 -11.52 20.40 7.63
CA SER A 43 -11.50 19.52 6.44
C SER A 43 -10.10 19.15 5.96
N LEU A 44 -9.13 20.08 5.99
CA LEU A 44 -7.78 19.81 5.49
C LEU A 44 -7.02 18.82 6.37
N THR A 45 -7.11 18.98 7.69
CA THR A 45 -6.49 18.04 8.65
C THR A 45 -7.09 16.64 8.52
N ASP A 46 -8.42 16.53 8.35
CA ASP A 46 -9.08 15.23 8.18
C ASP A 46 -8.75 14.55 6.84
N ILE A 47 -8.62 15.33 5.75
CA ILE A 47 -8.16 14.83 4.44
C ILE A 47 -6.73 14.30 4.55
N MET A 48 -5.81 15.08 5.13
CA MET A 48 -4.42 14.64 5.33
C MET A 48 -4.33 13.42 6.25
N ARG A 49 -5.17 13.34 7.28
CA ARG A 49 -5.23 12.18 8.18
C ARG A 49 -5.71 10.92 7.47
N ARG A 50 -6.74 11.02 6.61
CA ARG A 50 -7.22 9.89 5.78
C ARG A 50 -6.17 9.43 4.77
N GLN A 51 -5.49 10.37 4.11
CA GLN A 51 -4.42 10.07 3.16
C GLN A 51 -3.24 9.37 3.86
N SER A 52 -2.85 9.84 5.05
CA SER A 52 -1.80 9.23 5.87
C SER A 52 -2.18 7.80 6.31
N GLN A 53 -3.43 7.57 6.73
CA GLN A 53 -3.91 6.23 7.09
C GLN A 53 -3.87 5.25 5.91
N LEU A 54 -4.32 5.66 4.72
CA LEU A 54 -4.26 4.81 3.53
C LEU A 54 -2.82 4.51 3.10
N SER A 55 -1.93 5.50 3.21
CA SER A 55 -0.50 5.29 2.95
C SER A 55 0.15 4.33 3.94
N ALA A 56 -0.23 4.38 5.22
CA ALA A 56 0.26 3.46 6.23
C ALA A 56 -0.22 2.02 5.97
N ILE A 57 -1.49 1.86 5.56
CA ILE A 57 -2.05 0.56 5.17
C ILE A 57 -1.28 0.01 3.95
N ALA A 58 -1.10 0.83 2.90
CA ALA A 58 -0.33 0.45 1.71
C ALA A 58 1.10 0.00 2.07
N ALA A 59 1.78 0.73 2.96
CA ALA A 59 3.12 0.37 3.43
C ALA A 59 3.14 -0.96 4.19
N GLY A 60 2.11 -1.27 4.97
CA GLY A 60 1.97 -2.58 5.63
C GLY A 60 1.79 -3.73 4.65
N PHE A 61 1.00 -3.53 3.59
CA PHE A 61 0.86 -4.51 2.51
C PHE A 61 2.16 -4.67 1.70
N ALA A 62 2.89 -3.58 1.45
CA ALA A 62 4.17 -3.61 0.77
C ALA A 62 5.25 -4.35 1.59
N SER A 63 5.30 -4.15 2.91
CA SER A 63 6.24 -4.87 3.79
C SER A 63 5.91 -6.37 3.88
N ALA A 64 4.62 -6.73 3.94
CA ALA A 64 4.18 -8.13 3.88
C ALA A 64 4.56 -8.78 2.54
N SER A 65 4.43 -8.07 1.42
CA SER A 65 4.90 -8.53 0.11
C SER A 65 6.41 -8.75 0.09
N ALA A 66 7.19 -7.80 0.61
CA ALA A 66 8.64 -7.90 0.66
C ALA A 66 9.10 -9.11 1.50
N ALA A 67 8.48 -9.33 2.66
CA ALA A 67 8.74 -10.50 3.48
C ALA A 67 8.43 -11.81 2.73
N ALA A 68 7.27 -11.91 2.07
CA ALA A 68 6.89 -13.07 1.28
C ALA A 68 7.89 -13.35 0.13
N GLN A 69 8.39 -12.29 -0.53
CA GLN A 69 9.43 -12.41 -1.56
C GLN A 69 10.75 -12.94 -1.00
N VAL A 70 11.18 -12.47 0.16
CA VAL A 70 12.40 -12.96 0.82
C VAL A 70 12.27 -14.45 1.15
N PHE A 71 11.13 -14.89 1.68
CA PHE A 71 10.88 -16.31 1.95
C PHE A 71 10.85 -17.15 0.66
N ALA A 72 10.30 -16.62 -0.44
CA ALA A 72 10.33 -17.32 -1.74
C ALA A 72 11.76 -17.53 -2.23
N ILE A 73 12.62 -16.52 -2.13
CA ILE A 73 14.04 -16.60 -2.54
C ILE A 73 14.80 -17.59 -1.65
N ILE A 74 14.59 -17.56 -0.34
CA ILE A 74 15.23 -18.52 0.58
C ILE A 74 14.77 -19.95 0.25
N ALA A 75 13.48 -20.16 0.00
CA ALA A 75 12.93 -21.45 -0.37
C ALA A 75 13.48 -21.97 -1.71
N SER A 76 13.76 -21.09 -2.66
CA SER A 76 14.36 -21.48 -3.95
C SER A 76 15.84 -21.87 -3.80
N GLN A 77 16.58 -21.22 -2.90
CA GLN A 77 17.99 -21.54 -2.63
C GLN A 77 18.16 -22.89 -1.90
N ILE A 78 17.23 -23.27 -1.02
CA ILE A 78 17.29 -24.55 -0.28
C ILE A 78 16.88 -25.73 -1.17
N SER A 79 16.14 -25.48 -2.26
CA SER A 79 15.62 -26.52 -3.16
C SER A 79 16.60 -26.91 -4.28
N ASN A 80 17.80 -26.32 -4.32
CA ASN A 80 18.83 -26.50 -5.36
C ASN A 80 20.05 -27.17 -4.75
#